data_AF-F3GQ93-F1
#
_entry.id   AF-F3GQ93-F1
#
_cell.length_a   1.000
_cell.length_b   1.000
_cell.length_c   1.000
_cell.angle_alpha   90.00
_cell.angle_beta   90.00
_cell.angle_gamma   90.00
#
_symmetry.space_group_name_H-M   'P 1'
#
loop_
_entity.id
_entity.type
_entity.pdbx_description
1 polymer ?
#
loop_
_entity_poly.entity_id
_entity_poly.type
_entity_poly.pdbx_seq_one_letter_code
_entity_poly.pdbx_strand_id
1 'polypeptide(L)' 'KQIETIRREVGMVFQHFNLFPHLTILQNCTLAPMWVRKMPKKKAEEIAMHYLER' A
#
# COMPACT_ATOMS: atom_id res chain seq x y z
N LYS A 1 2.94 -14.73 -14.84
CA LYS A 1 2.61 -15.13 -13.44
C LYS A 1 3.75 -14.87 -12.45
N GLN A 2 5.01 -15.26 -12.71
CA GLN A 2 6.13 -15.00 -11.76
C GLN A 2 6.40 -13.52 -11.44
N ILE A 3 6.27 -12.64 -12.45
CA ILE A 3 6.53 -11.19 -12.27
C ILE A 3 5.60 -10.55 -11.23
N GLU A 4 4.34 -10.96 -11.15
CA GLU A 4 3.39 -10.42 -10.16
C GLU A 4 3.78 -10.80 -8.73
N THR A 5 4.28 -12.03 -8.54
CA THR A 5 4.78 -12.48 -7.24
C THR A 5 6.01 -11.67 -6.82
N ILE A 6 6.95 -11.44 -7.74
CA ILE A 6 8.15 -10.63 -7.44
C ILE A 6 7.76 -9.19 -7.07
N ARG A 7 6.82 -8.58 -7.81
CA ARG A 7 6.32 -7.22 -7.53
C ARG A 7 5.58 -7.08 -6.20
N ARG A 8 5.10 -8.16 -5.61
CA ARG A 8 4.47 -8.15 -4.27
C ARG A 8 5.49 -8.07 -3.14
N GLU A 9 6.69 -8.59 -3.38
CA GLU A 9 7.76 -8.71 -2.38
C GLU A 9 8.80 -7.58 -2.50
N VAL A 10 8.88 -6.92 -3.66
CA VAL A 10 9.80 -5.79 -3.90
C VAL A 10 9.04 -4.47 -3.95
N GLY A 11 9.40 -3.53 -3.08
CA GLY A 11 8.91 -2.15 -3.10
C GLY A 11 9.69 -1.27 -4.07
N MET A 12 9.01 -0.30 -4.68
CA MET A 12 9.62 0.70 -5.56
C MET A 12 9.21 2.10 -5.10
N VAL A 13 10.17 3.01 -5.00
CA VAL A 13 9.95 4.43 -4.70
C VAL A 13 10.39 5.24 -5.91
N PHE A 14 9.60 6.25 -6.26
CA PHE A 14 9.85 7.13 -7.40
C PHE A 14 10.43 8.45 -6.93
N GLN A 15 11.30 9.06 -7.75
CA GLN A 15 11.89 10.37 -7.47
C GLN A 15 10.81 11.46 -7.34
N HIS A 16 9.80 11.42 -8.21
CA HIS A 16 8.61 12.23 -8.11
C HIS A 16 7.50 11.40 -7.48
N PHE A 17 6.76 11.97 -6.53
CA PHE A 17 5.72 11.24 -5.81
C PHE A 17 4.65 10.71 -6.77
N ASN A 18 4.57 9.39 -6.89
CA ASN A 18 3.54 8.70 -7.67
C ASN A 18 2.37 8.30 -6.76
N LEU A 19 1.80 9.28 -6.06
CA LEU A 19 0.63 9.10 -5.20
C LEU A 19 -0.67 9.23 -6.00
N PHE A 20 -1.73 8.58 -5.54
CA PHE A 20 -3.05 8.76 -6.11
C PHE A 20 -3.69 10.02 -5.51
N PRO A 21 -3.90 11.09 -6.31
CA PRO A 21 -4.31 12.41 -5.79
C PRO A 21 -5.77 12.46 -5.34
N HIS A 22 -6.60 11.52 -5.80
CA HIS A 22 -8.01 11.38 -5.43
C HIS A 22 -8.22 10.52 -4.19
N LEU A 23 -7.13 10.03 -3.57
CA LEU A 23 -7.15 9.21 -2.37
C LEU A 23 -6.49 9.96 -1.22
N THR A 24 -7.02 9.78 -0.01
CA THR A 24 -6.36 10.22 1.22
C THR A 24 -5.05 9.46 1.44
N ILE A 25 -4.20 9.95 2.35
CA ILE A 25 -2.94 9.28 2.71
C ILE A 25 -3.21 7.86 3.21
N LEU A 26 -4.18 7.69 4.11
CA LEU A 26 -4.58 6.37 4.63
C LEU A 26 -5.04 5.44 3.50
N GLN A 27 -5.80 5.94 2.54
CA GLN A 27 -6.25 5.15 1.39
C GLN A 27 -5.08 4.76 0.47
N ASN A 28 -4.13 5.67 0.21
CA ASN A 28 -2.92 5.35 -0.55
C ASN A 28 -2.11 4.21 0.10
N CYS A 29 -2.00 4.21 1.44
CA CYS A 29 -1.27 3.18 2.19
C CYS A 29 -2.02 1.83 2.26
N THR A 30 -3.35 1.84 2.33
CA THR A 30 -4.17 0.62 2.52
C THR A 30 -4.62 -0.05 1.22
N LEU A 31 -4.58 0.66 0.09
CA LEU A 31 -5.07 0.17 -1.21
C LEU A 31 -4.39 -1.13 -1.63
N ALA A 32 -3.05 -1.17 -1.67
CA ALA A 32 -2.32 -2.36 -2.12
C ALA A 32 -2.48 -3.57 -1.17
N PRO A 33 -2.35 -3.45 0.17
CA PRO A 33 -2.63 -4.55 1.10
C PRO A 33 -4.02 -5.17 0.95
N MET A 34 -5.06 -4.34 0.76
CA MET A 34 -6.42 -4.83 0.61
C MET A 34 -6.66 -5.50 -0.75
N TRP A 35 -6.23 -4.88 -1.86
CA TRP A 35 -6.57 -5.38 -3.19
C TRP A 35 -5.70 -6.56 -3.64
N VAL A 36 -4.39 -6.48 -3.35
CA VAL A 36 -3.39 -7.43 -3.82
C VAL A 36 -3.22 -8.60 -2.85
N ARG A 37 -3.18 -8.32 -1.54
CA ARG A 37 -3.01 -9.34 -0.49
C ARG A 37 -4.34 -9.77 0.16
N LYS A 38 -5.48 -9.23 -0.27
CA LYS A 38 -6.83 -9.55 0.27
C LYS A 38 -6.91 -9.37 1.79
N MET A 39 -6.15 -8.42 2.32
CA MET A 39 -6.13 -8.13 3.74
C MET A 39 -7.45 -7.48 4.19
N PRO A 40 -8.01 -7.87 5.36
CA PRO A 40 -9.17 -7.18 5.93
C PRO A 40 -8.86 -5.69 6.17
N LYS A 41 -9.84 -4.83 5.91
CA LYS A 41 -9.70 -3.37 6.01
C LYS A 41 -9.10 -2.92 7.34
N LYS A 42 -9.65 -3.40 8.45
CA LYS A 42 -9.18 -3.06 9.80
C LYS A 42 -7.68 -3.33 10.01
N LYS A 43 -7.19 -4.49 9.56
CA LYS A 43 -5.79 -4.86 9.66
C LYS A 43 -4.89 -4.01 8.77
N ALA A 44 -5.37 -3.64 7.58
CA ALA A 44 -4.64 -2.74 6.69
C ALA A 44 -4.52 -1.33 7.30
N GLU A 45 -5.61 -0.81 7.88
CA GLU A 45 -5.63 0.48 8.57
C GLU A 45 -4.70 0.51 9.77
N GLU A 46 -4.70 -0.53 10.61
CA GLU A 46 -3.77 -0.66 11.75
C GLU A 46 -2.30 -0.60 11.30
N ILE A 47 -1.94 -1.33 10.24
CA ILE A 47 -0.58 -1.30 9.69
C ILE A 47 -0.24 0.08 9.11
N ALA A 48 -1.16 0.70 8.37
CA ALA A 48 -0.94 2.02 7.80
C ALA A 48 -0.74 3.07 8.89
N MET A 49 -1.58 3.08 9.93
CA MET A 49 -1.46 4.02 11.05
C MET A 49 -0.16 3.81 11.83
N HIS A 50 0.28 2.58 12.03
CA HIS A 50 1.58 2.30 12.66
C HIS A 50 2.76 3.00 11.95
N TYR A 51 2.70 3.13 10.63
CA TYR A 51 3.74 3.84 9.85
C TYR A 51 3.52 5.35 9.76
N LEU A 52 2.29 5.84 9.87
CA LEU A 52 1.95 7.26 9.78
C LEU A 52 2.13 8.02 11.10
N GLU A 53 2.03 7.33 12.24
CA GLU A 53 2.22 7.92 13.58
C GLU A 53 3.70 8.04 13.99
N ARG A 54 4.63 7.64 13.12
CA ARG A 54 6.07 7.74 13.32
C ARG A 54 6.66 8.93 12.57
#